data_AF-A0A8F6TZ42-F1
#
_entry.id   AF-A0A8F6TZ42-F1
#
_cell.length_a   1.000
_cell.length_b   1.000
_cell.length_c   1.000
_cell.angle_alpha   90.00
_cell.angle_beta   90.00
_cell.angle_gamma   90.00
#
_symmetry.space_group_name_H-M   'P 1'
#
loop_
_entity.id
_entity.type
_entity.pdbx_description
1 polymer ?
#
loop_
_entity_poly.entity_id
_entity_poly.type
_entity_poly.pdbx_seq_one_letter_code
_entity_poly.pdbx_strand_id
1 'polypeptide(L)'
;MTEQDHPADALISAADEVKIRQRLVRVALGQEPADTRLRVGRLLDVHSRMWLDDQEIVMVGRRIAHAGPAGSYAGTVTREVHEPDLMAVPGFGEVHKHIESSHVTPEWEAALVLPHGNTWTCEASHEFSNVNGPRNLEFWFKARLEGSPQKIFPLPGSAVPPTAYEWGGGHFGYDEQRDFMAEHLMVAGLDEVMDWPAVWNPENPSYNRLWGMIEATFEKRGVVEGHAAGIRELPTINAFAAAGLASDHEAWTTEEVLDKLRRGLFMELRPHSLPEMVAGLLEAGLTDWSQFALTTDDRSCSDTLKMGATDHNVRLAIEAGLVPEIAIQMVTINPARHMRLTPWVGSIAPGRFADVVLLDDLQSLSIAKVWADGDLVAEGGAYVKPVPKIDWPDWATQTVNIAREMTAEDFAIAAAEGRQTMQAALLRPFHWDDDFIEMELPVADGLVQRDAERNVTKFAIVDRFSGEGKTSAMFWLGTGPRSPETALACSMGHDKHNIWVVGSSDAAMAQAVNALRETQGGWALVREGELVATVRYEVGGLMTCRAPEELDAEMQNLYAEGEKIDWMYEPTFSPRWFPGFPERLAFATLTCAPWRWVLVAPSDRAPDGFVNVSTGQTHPVVW
;
A
#
# COMPACT_ATOMS: atom_id res chain seq x y z
N MET A 1 -36.73 2.30 24.41
CA MET A 1 -35.92 1.18 23.89
C MET A 1 -34.87 0.88 24.93
N THR A 2 -34.75 -0.37 25.37
CA THR A 2 -33.69 -0.81 26.28
C THR A 2 -32.35 -0.84 25.54
N GLU A 3 -31.22 -0.71 26.25
CA GLU A 3 -29.83 -0.68 25.73
C GLU A 3 -29.46 -1.80 24.72
N GLN A 4 -30.26 -2.87 24.61
CA GLN A 4 -29.99 -4.06 23.79
C GLN A 4 -30.32 -3.95 22.28
N ASP A 5 -30.82 -2.81 21.76
CA ASP A 5 -31.30 -2.68 20.37
C ASP A 5 -30.39 -1.87 19.42
N HIS A 6 -29.22 -1.39 19.86
CA HIS A 6 -28.34 -0.57 19.01
C HIS A 6 -27.26 -1.41 18.31
N PRO A 7 -27.07 -1.24 16.97
CA PRO A 7 -26.00 -1.93 16.25
C PRO A 7 -24.62 -1.61 16.81
N ALA A 8 -23.67 -2.56 16.67
CA ALA A 8 -22.31 -2.40 17.14
C ALA A 8 -21.50 -1.30 16.40
N ASP A 9 -21.94 -0.90 15.20
CA ASP A 9 -21.31 0.14 14.36
C ASP A 9 -19.82 -0.14 14.07
N ALA A 10 -19.46 -1.43 13.93
CA ALA A 10 -18.11 -1.87 13.58
C ALA A 10 -17.89 -1.85 12.06
N LEU A 11 -18.78 -2.49 11.32
CA LEU A 11 -18.83 -2.47 9.87
C LEU A 11 -20.10 -1.76 9.41
N ILE A 12 -20.05 -1.17 8.23
CA ILE A 12 -21.14 -0.36 7.71
C ILE A 12 -22.09 -1.24 6.90
N SER A 13 -23.35 -1.32 7.35
CA SER A 13 -24.46 -1.94 6.62
C SER A 13 -25.61 -0.96 6.51
N ALA A 14 -26.39 -1.03 5.43
CA ALA A 14 -27.49 -0.08 5.20
C ALA A 14 -28.56 -0.16 6.30
N ALA A 15 -28.86 -1.36 6.78
CA ALA A 15 -29.88 -1.58 7.80
C ALA A 15 -29.47 -1.03 9.17
N ASP A 16 -28.20 -1.20 9.55
CA ASP A 16 -27.69 -0.70 10.82
C ASP A 16 -27.48 0.82 10.78
N GLU A 17 -27.00 1.35 9.65
CA GLU A 17 -26.85 2.79 9.41
C GLU A 17 -28.18 3.53 9.64
N VAL A 18 -29.30 3.00 9.16
CA VAL A 18 -30.63 3.57 9.40
C VAL A 18 -30.95 3.65 10.90
N LYS A 19 -30.72 2.57 11.65
CA LYS A 19 -30.98 2.53 13.10
C LYS A 19 -30.07 3.52 13.87
N ILE A 20 -28.80 3.59 13.48
CA ILE A 20 -27.82 4.54 14.05
C ILE A 20 -28.28 5.97 13.81
N ARG A 21 -28.62 6.34 12.56
CA ARG A 21 -29.11 7.68 12.20
C ARG A 21 -30.39 8.05 12.94
N GLN A 22 -31.33 7.11 13.12
CA GLN A 22 -32.54 7.33 13.91
C GLN A 22 -32.23 7.69 15.37
N ARG A 23 -31.25 7.02 15.99
CA ARG A 23 -30.77 7.36 17.34
C ARG A 23 -30.13 8.74 17.35
N LEU A 24 -29.24 9.03 16.39
CA LEU A 24 -28.56 10.32 16.29
C LEU A 24 -29.54 11.50 16.20
N VAL A 25 -30.64 11.35 15.44
CA VAL A 25 -31.69 12.38 15.39
C VAL A 25 -32.28 12.66 16.78
N ARG A 26 -32.62 11.61 17.54
CA ARG A 26 -33.20 11.78 18.89
C ARG A 26 -32.20 12.39 19.86
N VAL A 27 -30.94 11.97 19.80
CA VAL A 27 -29.86 12.55 20.62
C VAL A 27 -29.60 14.01 20.27
N ALA A 28 -29.50 14.35 18.98
CA ALA A 28 -29.31 15.72 18.51
C ALA A 28 -30.44 16.66 18.95
N LEU A 29 -31.68 16.16 18.98
CA LEU A 29 -32.86 16.88 19.48
C LEU A 29 -32.97 16.90 21.02
N GLY A 30 -32.01 16.34 21.75
CA GLY A 30 -32.01 16.26 23.21
C GLY A 30 -33.07 15.32 23.80
N GLN A 31 -33.64 14.43 22.99
CA GLN A 31 -34.68 13.47 23.40
C GLN A 31 -34.10 12.19 24.02
N GLU A 32 -32.83 11.90 23.72
CA GLU A 32 -32.03 10.82 24.32
C GLU A 32 -30.69 11.40 24.79
N PRO A 33 -30.08 10.85 25.87
CA PRO A 33 -28.77 11.29 26.33
C PRO A 33 -27.67 10.92 25.32
N ALA A 34 -26.63 11.75 25.24
CA ALA A 34 -25.40 11.44 24.54
C ALA A 34 -24.33 10.91 25.51
N ASP A 35 -23.25 10.37 24.95
CA ASP A 35 -22.18 9.76 25.76
C ASP A 35 -21.16 10.81 26.18
N THR A 36 -20.64 11.59 25.23
CA THR A 36 -19.57 12.56 25.48
C THR A 36 -19.88 13.92 24.84
N ARG A 37 -19.64 15.01 25.57
CA ARG A 37 -19.44 16.36 25.01
C ARG A 37 -17.95 16.69 25.07
N LEU A 38 -17.33 16.91 23.91
CA LEU A 38 -15.98 17.44 23.78
C LEU A 38 -16.09 18.92 23.39
N ARG A 39 -15.73 19.83 24.28
CA ARG A 39 -15.67 21.27 24.03
C ARG A 39 -14.23 21.69 23.74
N VAL A 40 -14.02 22.44 22.67
CA VAL A 40 -12.69 22.84 22.18
C VAL A 40 -12.61 24.35 21.96
N GLY A 41 -11.39 24.90 22.03
CA GLY A 41 -11.15 26.33 21.81
C GLY A 41 -11.55 26.79 20.43
N ARG A 42 -11.20 26.02 19.40
CA ARG A 42 -11.56 26.29 18.00
C ARG A 42 -11.85 24.99 17.25
N LEU A 43 -12.65 25.06 16.20
CA LEU A 43 -12.97 23.95 15.30
C LEU A 43 -12.85 24.42 13.85
N LEU A 44 -12.15 23.65 13.01
CA LEU A 44 -12.07 23.92 11.57
C LEU A 44 -13.29 23.33 10.86
N ASP A 45 -14.14 24.19 10.31
CA ASP A 45 -15.14 23.79 9.33
C ASP A 45 -14.46 23.59 7.97
N VAL A 46 -14.10 22.35 7.67
CA VAL A 46 -13.46 21.96 6.40
C VAL A 46 -14.36 22.15 5.18
N HIS A 47 -15.65 22.47 5.33
CA HIS A 47 -16.50 22.81 4.18
C HIS A 47 -16.29 24.26 3.72
N SER A 48 -16.12 25.19 4.67
CA SER A 48 -15.96 26.62 4.39
C SER A 48 -14.52 27.13 4.56
N ARG A 49 -13.64 26.32 5.19
CA ARG A 49 -12.30 26.70 5.69
C ARG A 49 -12.34 27.77 6.78
N MET A 50 -13.44 27.84 7.54
CA MET A 50 -13.58 28.78 8.64
C MET A 50 -13.25 28.13 9.97
N TRP A 51 -12.53 28.86 10.81
CA TRP A 51 -12.38 28.52 12.22
C TRP A 51 -13.55 29.07 13.02
N LEU A 52 -14.19 28.19 13.79
CA LEU A 52 -15.29 28.49 14.69
C LEU A 52 -14.78 28.41 16.13
N ASP A 53 -14.93 29.49 16.90
CA ASP A 53 -14.44 29.55 18.27
C ASP A 53 -15.45 28.94 19.25
N ASP A 54 -14.94 28.34 20.33
CA ASP A 54 -15.69 27.80 21.47
C ASP A 54 -16.84 26.85 21.05
N GLN A 55 -16.46 25.70 20.48
CA GLN A 55 -17.39 24.73 19.91
C GLN A 55 -17.50 23.49 20.78
N GLU A 56 -18.68 22.86 20.78
CA GLU A 56 -18.95 21.56 21.38
C GLU A 56 -19.24 20.51 20.30
N ILE A 57 -18.61 19.35 20.44
CA ILE A 57 -18.81 18.15 19.62
C ILE A 57 -19.46 17.11 20.53
N VAL A 58 -20.70 16.75 20.26
CA VAL A 58 -21.47 15.80 21.07
C VAL A 58 -21.55 14.46 20.36
N MET A 59 -21.19 13.41 21.07
CA MET A 59 -20.95 12.07 20.53
C MET A 59 -21.85 11.04 21.23
N VAL A 60 -22.35 10.07 20.46
CA VAL A 60 -23.10 8.92 20.98
C VAL A 60 -22.74 7.66 20.18
N GLY A 61 -22.42 6.59 20.88
CA GLY A 61 -21.68 5.47 20.33
C GLY A 61 -20.42 5.98 19.64
N ARG A 62 -20.26 5.61 18.38
CA ARG A 62 -19.09 5.96 17.56
C ARG A 62 -19.28 7.20 16.70
N ARG A 63 -20.41 7.89 16.83
CA ARG A 63 -20.85 8.93 15.88
C ARG A 63 -21.04 10.29 16.54
N ILE A 64 -20.87 11.34 15.75
CA ILE A 64 -21.20 12.72 16.14
C ILE A 64 -22.71 12.89 16.02
N ALA A 65 -23.38 13.33 17.09
CA ALA A 65 -24.80 13.67 17.07
C ALA A 65 -25.01 15.18 16.81
N HIS A 66 -24.14 16.03 17.37
CA HIS A 66 -24.24 17.49 17.28
C HIS A 66 -22.85 18.13 17.23
N ALA A 67 -22.72 19.23 16.50
CA ALA A 67 -21.56 20.10 16.50
C ALA A 67 -22.03 21.55 16.40
N GLY A 68 -21.57 22.43 17.29
CA GLY A 68 -21.99 23.83 17.29
C GLY A 68 -21.40 24.65 18.45
N PRO A 69 -21.78 25.93 18.58
CA PRO A 69 -21.29 26.79 19.65
C PRO A 69 -21.57 26.20 21.04
N ALA A 70 -20.68 26.44 22.00
CA ALA A 70 -20.86 25.97 23.37
C ALA A 70 -22.22 26.38 23.96
N GLY A 71 -22.94 25.41 24.52
CA GLY A 71 -24.27 25.60 25.10
C GLY A 71 -25.43 25.61 24.09
N SER A 72 -25.18 25.31 22.82
CA SER A 72 -26.22 25.14 21.80
C SER A 72 -26.93 23.78 21.88
N TYR A 73 -26.26 22.77 22.43
CA TYR A 73 -26.82 21.44 22.64
C TYR A 73 -27.77 21.43 23.84
N ALA A 74 -29.06 21.17 23.57
CA ALA A 74 -30.12 21.17 24.58
C ALA A 74 -30.27 19.84 25.35
N GLY A 75 -29.55 18.80 24.96
CA GLY A 75 -29.63 17.48 25.59
C GLY A 75 -28.72 17.33 26.82
N THR A 76 -28.65 16.10 27.32
CA THR A 76 -27.77 15.72 28.43
C THR A 76 -26.65 14.81 27.94
N VAL A 77 -25.50 14.86 28.60
CA VAL A 77 -24.33 14.04 28.28
C VAL A 77 -23.83 13.33 29.53
N THR A 78 -23.24 12.14 29.36
CA THR A 78 -22.70 11.35 30.48
C THR A 78 -21.30 11.83 30.88
N ARG A 79 -20.49 12.24 29.91
CA ARG A 79 -19.13 12.71 30.09
C ARG A 79 -18.94 14.09 29.44
N GLU A 80 -18.28 14.99 30.15
CA GLU A 80 -17.84 16.28 29.62
C GLU A 80 -16.31 16.35 29.61
N VAL A 81 -15.76 16.80 28.49
CA VAL A 81 -14.34 17.07 28.31
C VAL A 81 -14.21 18.48 27.74
N HIS A 82 -13.25 19.25 28.26
CA HIS A 82 -13.04 20.63 27.86
C HIS A 82 -11.56 20.88 27.62
N GLU A 83 -11.23 21.23 26.37
CA GLU A 83 -9.88 21.47 25.86
C GLU A 83 -9.83 22.89 25.25
N PRO A 84 -9.94 23.96 26.07
CA PRO A 84 -10.10 25.33 25.58
C PRO A 84 -8.89 25.85 24.80
N ASP A 85 -7.72 25.25 25.00
CA ASP A 85 -6.47 25.66 24.37
C ASP A 85 -6.18 24.88 23.07
N LEU A 86 -7.01 23.90 22.72
CA LEU A 86 -6.80 23.03 21.56
C LEU A 86 -7.74 23.37 20.40
N MET A 87 -7.27 23.07 19.19
CA MET A 87 -7.98 23.24 17.93
C MET A 87 -8.43 21.89 17.37
N ALA A 88 -9.71 21.73 17.09
CA ALA A 88 -10.25 20.50 16.49
C ALA A 88 -10.24 20.57 14.96
N VAL A 89 -9.69 19.52 14.34
CA VAL A 89 -9.81 19.24 12.91
C VAL A 89 -10.33 17.80 12.72
N PRO A 90 -10.97 17.46 11.59
CA PRO A 90 -11.44 16.10 11.37
C PRO A 90 -10.28 15.11 11.39
N GLY A 91 -10.56 13.86 11.79
CA GLY A 91 -9.61 12.77 11.64
C GLY A 91 -9.06 12.69 10.21
N PHE A 92 -7.73 12.59 10.10
CA PHE A 92 -7.07 12.48 8.81
C PHE A 92 -7.38 11.11 8.20
N GLY A 93 -7.34 11.05 6.87
CA GLY A 93 -7.32 9.79 6.17
C GLY A 93 -6.60 9.83 4.84
N GLU A 94 -6.16 8.64 4.48
CA GLU A 94 -5.39 8.33 3.28
C GLU A 94 -6.35 7.90 2.18
N VAL A 95 -6.26 8.55 1.01
CA VAL A 95 -7.09 8.24 -0.16
C VAL A 95 -6.63 6.95 -0.87
N HIS A 96 -5.36 6.64 -0.72
CA HIS A 96 -4.66 5.53 -1.33
C HIS A 96 -3.49 5.18 -0.41
N LYS A 97 -3.31 3.91 -0.08
CA LYS A 97 -2.20 3.40 0.73
C LYS A 97 -2.21 1.87 0.63
N HIS A 98 -1.03 1.27 0.71
CA HIS A 98 -0.86 -0.16 0.96
C HIS A 98 -0.41 -0.36 2.41
N ILE A 99 -1.29 -0.82 3.29
CA ILE A 99 -0.94 -1.14 4.68
C ILE A 99 0.05 -2.31 4.71
N GLU A 100 0.00 -3.22 3.74
CA GLU A 100 0.98 -4.30 3.59
C GLU A 100 2.41 -3.77 3.49
N SER A 101 2.61 -2.58 2.93
CA SER A 101 3.91 -1.91 2.81
C SER A 101 4.41 -1.29 4.12
N SER A 102 3.57 -1.14 5.15
CA SER A 102 4.04 -0.89 6.51
C SER A 102 4.58 -2.17 7.18
N HIS A 103 4.30 -3.33 6.58
CA HIS A 103 4.69 -4.66 7.02
C HIS A 103 4.18 -5.04 8.41
N VAL A 104 3.15 -4.36 8.91
CA VAL A 104 2.46 -4.71 10.16
C VAL A 104 0.99 -4.99 9.89
N THR A 105 0.38 -5.86 10.68
CA THR A 105 -1.04 -6.20 10.54
C THR A 105 -1.95 -5.01 10.88
N PRO A 106 -3.22 -5.01 10.40
CA PRO A 106 -4.12 -3.86 10.55
C PRO A 106 -4.30 -3.30 11.98
N GLU A 107 -4.22 -4.15 13.00
CA GLU A 107 -4.28 -3.73 14.41
C GLU A 107 -3.04 -2.95 14.87
N TRP A 108 -1.87 -3.31 14.35
CA TRP A 108 -0.61 -2.63 14.63
C TRP A 108 -0.42 -1.39 13.77
N GLU A 109 -0.88 -1.42 12.53
CA GLU A 109 -1.01 -0.23 11.69
C GLU A 109 -1.84 0.85 12.41
N ALA A 110 -3.01 0.48 12.95
CA ALA A 110 -3.83 1.42 13.71
C ALA A 110 -3.06 2.05 14.89
N ALA A 111 -2.36 1.23 15.66
CA ALA A 111 -1.55 1.71 16.79
C ALA A 111 -0.40 2.63 16.34
N LEU A 112 0.18 2.36 15.17
CA LEU A 112 1.25 3.12 14.57
C LEU A 112 0.78 4.49 14.06
N VAL A 113 -0.37 4.57 13.39
CA VAL A 113 -0.77 5.80 12.65
C VAL A 113 -1.82 6.66 13.35
N LEU A 114 -2.60 6.13 14.30
CA LEU A 114 -3.58 6.91 15.06
C LEU A 114 -2.96 8.05 15.88
N PRO A 115 -1.76 7.91 16.50
CA PRO A 115 -1.09 9.03 17.16
C PRO A 115 -0.75 10.19 16.21
N HIS A 116 -0.65 9.88 14.93
CA HIS A 116 -0.38 10.80 13.83
C HIS A 116 -1.68 11.27 13.13
N GLY A 117 -2.83 11.06 13.75
CA GLY A 117 -4.11 11.58 13.31
C GLY A 117 -4.78 10.82 12.16
N ASN A 118 -4.14 9.77 11.60
CA ASN A 118 -4.77 8.93 10.59
C ASN A 118 -5.81 8.00 11.25
N THR A 119 -7.08 8.30 11.02
CA THR A 119 -8.21 7.59 11.62
C THR A 119 -8.96 6.72 10.63
N TRP A 120 -8.74 6.91 9.32
CA TRP A 120 -9.34 6.10 8.27
C TRP A 120 -8.45 6.02 7.03
N THR A 121 -8.47 4.89 6.35
CA THR A 121 -7.58 4.63 5.20
C THR A 121 -8.35 3.89 4.12
N CYS A 122 -8.27 4.37 2.88
CA CYS A 122 -8.59 3.58 1.71
C CYS A 122 -7.42 2.66 1.43
N GLU A 123 -7.64 1.37 1.63
CA GLU A 123 -6.61 0.34 1.51
C GLU A 123 -6.62 -0.23 0.10
N ALA A 124 -5.56 0.08 -0.65
CA ALA A 124 -5.28 -0.40 -1.99
C ALA A 124 -4.78 -1.85 -1.91
N SER A 125 -5.73 -2.76 -1.66
CA SER A 125 -5.45 -4.11 -1.13
C SER A 125 -4.89 -5.14 -2.12
N HIS A 126 -4.16 -4.72 -3.16
CA HIS A 126 -3.69 -5.64 -4.19
C HIS A 126 -2.61 -6.63 -3.71
N GLU A 127 -1.90 -6.33 -2.63
CA GLU A 127 -0.79 -7.17 -2.15
C GLU A 127 -1.33 -8.44 -1.47
N PHE A 128 -2.14 -8.29 -0.42
CA PHE A 128 -2.77 -9.44 0.23
C PHE A 128 -3.76 -10.14 -0.70
N SER A 129 -4.40 -9.41 -1.63
CA SER A 129 -5.25 -10.03 -2.66
C SER A 129 -4.47 -10.98 -3.57
N ASN A 130 -3.21 -10.67 -3.89
CA ASN A 130 -2.35 -11.58 -4.64
C ASN A 130 -1.95 -12.83 -3.87
N VAL A 131 -1.93 -12.76 -2.54
CA VAL A 131 -1.59 -13.86 -1.64
C VAL A 131 -2.78 -14.74 -1.30
N ASN A 132 -3.93 -14.16 -0.93
CA ASN A 132 -5.16 -14.89 -0.59
C ASN A 132 -6.41 -14.07 -0.92
N GLY A 133 -6.66 -13.90 -2.23
CA GLY A 133 -7.76 -13.11 -2.76
C GLY A 133 -9.15 -13.45 -2.18
N PRO A 134 -9.54 -14.74 -2.07
CA PRO A 134 -10.86 -15.11 -1.54
C PRO A 134 -11.12 -14.70 -0.08
N ARG A 135 -10.09 -14.36 0.69
CA ARG A 135 -10.18 -13.96 2.10
C ARG A 135 -9.82 -12.50 2.35
N ASN A 136 -9.69 -11.70 1.28
CA ASN A 136 -9.20 -10.32 1.38
C ASN A 136 -10.06 -9.45 2.31
N LEU A 137 -11.40 -9.41 2.12
CA LEU A 137 -12.27 -8.60 2.99
C LEU A 137 -12.31 -9.12 4.43
N GLU A 138 -12.28 -10.44 4.63
CA GLU A 138 -12.21 -11.04 5.97
C GLU A 138 -10.95 -10.59 6.71
N PHE A 139 -9.81 -10.53 6.01
CA PHE A 139 -8.54 -10.06 6.55
C PHE A 139 -8.63 -8.60 7.01
N TRP A 140 -9.04 -7.68 6.12
CA TRP A 140 -9.06 -6.24 6.42
C TRP A 140 -10.08 -5.84 7.48
N PHE A 141 -11.21 -6.54 7.56
CA PHE A 141 -12.22 -6.26 8.57
C PHE A 141 -11.93 -6.89 9.93
N LYS A 142 -11.00 -7.85 10.02
CA LYS A 142 -10.73 -8.60 11.25
C LYS A 142 -10.35 -7.69 12.42
N ALA A 143 -9.37 -6.81 12.25
CA ALA A 143 -8.94 -5.92 13.32
C ALA A 143 -10.06 -4.99 13.80
N ARG A 144 -10.91 -4.52 12.87
CA ARG A 144 -12.06 -3.67 13.21
C ARG A 144 -13.09 -4.43 14.05
N LEU A 145 -13.37 -5.69 13.71
CA LEU A 145 -14.27 -6.57 14.46
C LEU A 145 -13.72 -6.93 15.85
N GLU A 146 -12.40 -6.98 16.01
CA GLU A 146 -11.70 -7.22 17.29
C GLU A 146 -11.48 -5.94 18.11
N GLY A 147 -11.96 -4.78 17.64
CA GLY A 147 -11.99 -3.54 18.42
C GLY A 147 -10.98 -2.46 18.02
N SER A 148 -10.25 -2.60 16.91
CA SER A 148 -9.45 -1.51 16.36
C SER A 148 -10.33 -0.30 15.98
N PRO A 149 -9.97 0.93 16.36
CA PRO A 149 -10.75 2.14 16.08
C PRO A 149 -10.44 2.77 14.71
N GLN A 150 -9.40 2.31 14.01
CA GLN A 150 -9.12 2.76 12.64
C GLN A 150 -10.15 2.16 11.67
N LYS A 151 -10.67 2.98 10.75
CA LYS A 151 -11.56 2.49 9.68
C LYS A 151 -10.72 2.18 8.46
N ILE A 152 -10.74 0.93 8.00
CA ILE A 152 -10.15 0.52 6.74
C ILE A 152 -11.28 0.38 5.73
N PHE A 153 -11.17 1.09 4.61
CA PHE A 153 -12.07 1.01 3.47
C PHE A 153 -11.34 0.28 2.33
N PRO A 154 -11.50 -1.05 2.19
CA PRO A 154 -10.74 -1.80 1.20
C PRO A 154 -11.17 -1.46 -0.23
N LEU A 155 -10.20 -1.39 -1.11
CA LEU A 155 -10.37 -1.40 -2.56
C LEU A 155 -9.71 -2.70 -3.06
N PRO A 156 -10.49 -3.71 -3.47
CA PRO A 156 -9.92 -4.93 -4.04
C PRO A 156 -9.07 -4.64 -5.28
N GLY A 157 -7.89 -5.27 -5.33
CA GLY A 157 -6.83 -5.01 -6.31
C GLY A 157 -7.18 -5.32 -7.77
N SER A 158 -6.94 -4.40 -8.70
CA SER A 158 -7.04 -4.70 -10.15
C SER A 158 -5.96 -5.69 -10.63
N ALA A 159 -4.83 -5.68 -9.93
CA ALA A 159 -3.60 -6.40 -10.22
C ALA A 159 -3.57 -7.82 -9.63
N VAL A 160 -4.68 -8.56 -9.72
CA VAL A 160 -4.82 -9.88 -9.09
C VAL A 160 -5.25 -10.93 -10.13
N PRO A 161 -4.30 -11.61 -10.81
CA PRO A 161 -2.86 -11.34 -10.83
C PRO A 161 -2.51 -10.05 -11.59
N PRO A 162 -1.25 -9.55 -11.47
CA PRO A 162 -0.89 -8.22 -11.97
C PRO A 162 -0.95 -8.17 -13.49
N THR A 163 -0.48 -9.24 -14.13
CA THR A 163 -0.63 -9.47 -15.56
C THR A 163 -1.07 -10.90 -15.83
N ALA A 164 -1.39 -11.18 -17.10
CA ALA A 164 -1.82 -12.50 -17.54
C ALA A 164 -0.70 -13.56 -17.57
N TYR A 165 0.55 -13.17 -17.28
CA TYR A 165 1.73 -14.05 -17.31
C TYR A 165 2.12 -14.57 -15.93
N GLU A 166 1.47 -14.05 -14.89
CA GLU A 166 1.66 -14.43 -13.50
C GLU A 166 0.44 -15.17 -12.95
N TRP A 167 0.67 -15.94 -11.89
CA TRP A 167 -0.37 -16.68 -11.20
C TRP A 167 0.00 -16.83 -9.71
N GLY A 168 -0.99 -17.10 -8.85
CA GLY A 168 -0.76 -17.42 -7.44
C GLY A 168 -2.06 -17.45 -6.64
N GLY A 169 -2.05 -16.93 -5.42
CA GLY A 169 -3.14 -17.12 -4.44
C GLY A 169 -4.44 -16.31 -4.63
N GLY A 170 -4.59 -15.58 -5.74
CA GLY A 170 -5.78 -14.78 -6.03
C GLY A 170 -6.03 -14.61 -7.53
N HIS A 171 -7.31 -14.42 -7.88
CA HIS A 171 -7.78 -14.05 -9.21
C HIS A 171 -9.06 -13.26 -9.09
N PHE A 172 -9.08 -12.02 -9.58
CA PHE A 172 -10.27 -11.17 -9.60
C PHE A 172 -10.67 -10.81 -11.04
N GLY A 173 -11.95 -11.05 -11.34
CA GLY A 173 -12.66 -10.56 -12.52
C GLY A 173 -13.98 -9.90 -12.13
N TYR A 174 -14.95 -9.90 -13.06
CA TYR A 174 -16.26 -9.28 -12.83
C TYR A 174 -16.99 -9.84 -11.60
N ASP A 175 -17.05 -11.17 -11.48
CA ASP A 175 -17.85 -11.83 -10.44
C ASP A 175 -17.29 -11.53 -9.03
N GLU A 176 -15.97 -11.63 -8.85
CA GLU A 176 -15.32 -11.33 -7.57
C GLU A 176 -15.51 -9.86 -7.20
N GLN A 177 -15.28 -8.92 -8.13
CA GLN A 177 -15.44 -7.50 -7.86
C GLN A 177 -16.89 -7.11 -7.56
N ARG A 178 -17.87 -7.71 -8.26
CA ARG A 178 -19.29 -7.52 -7.98
C ARG A 178 -19.63 -7.96 -6.56
N ASP A 179 -19.10 -9.12 -6.14
CA ASP A 179 -19.38 -9.70 -4.84
C ASP A 179 -18.77 -8.86 -3.72
N PHE A 180 -17.52 -8.40 -3.86
CA PHE A 180 -16.89 -7.46 -2.91
C PHE A 180 -17.70 -6.18 -2.72
N MET A 181 -18.07 -5.52 -3.82
CA MET A 181 -18.85 -4.29 -3.78
C MET A 181 -20.28 -4.49 -3.24
N ALA A 182 -20.79 -5.73 -3.22
CA ALA A 182 -22.10 -6.08 -2.67
C ALA A 182 -22.05 -6.48 -1.20
N GLU A 183 -20.91 -6.97 -0.71
CA GLU A 183 -20.76 -7.53 0.63
C GLU A 183 -20.84 -6.45 1.72
N HIS A 184 -20.09 -5.36 1.57
CA HIS A 184 -20.00 -4.30 2.58
C HIS A 184 -19.95 -2.89 1.99
N LEU A 185 -20.62 -1.94 2.65
CA LEU A 185 -20.57 -0.51 2.28
C LEU A 185 -19.20 0.15 2.55
N MET A 186 -18.29 -0.57 3.22
CA MET A 186 -16.91 -0.14 3.43
C MET A 186 -16.00 -0.43 2.24
N VAL A 187 -16.44 -1.22 1.26
CA VAL A 187 -15.69 -1.42 0.01
C VAL A 187 -15.88 -0.19 -0.87
N ALA A 188 -14.83 0.61 -1.03
CA ALA A 188 -14.95 1.95 -1.58
C ALA A 188 -14.89 2.01 -3.12
N GLY A 189 -14.28 1.01 -3.74
CA GLY A 189 -14.07 1.01 -5.18
C GLY A 189 -13.18 -0.12 -5.68
N LEU A 190 -12.65 0.08 -6.87
CA LEU A 190 -11.58 -0.71 -7.48
C LEU A 190 -10.26 0.02 -7.25
N ASP A 191 -9.28 -0.73 -6.78
CA ASP A 191 -7.92 -0.25 -6.58
C ASP A 191 -7.27 0.19 -7.90
N GLU A 192 -6.11 0.83 -7.79
CA GLU A 192 -5.34 1.39 -8.89
C GLU A 192 -5.24 0.43 -10.09
N VAL A 193 -5.73 0.88 -11.24
CA VAL A 193 -5.64 0.11 -12.48
C VAL A 193 -4.27 0.33 -13.09
N MET A 194 -3.44 -0.72 -12.99
CA MET A 194 -2.01 -0.67 -13.35
C MET A 194 -1.64 -1.43 -14.63
N ASP A 195 -2.34 -2.51 -15.03
CA ASP A 195 -2.09 -3.22 -16.30
C ASP A 195 -2.59 -2.40 -17.51
N TRP A 196 -1.90 -1.29 -17.80
CA TRP A 196 -2.25 -0.35 -18.86
C TRP A 196 -2.39 -1.02 -20.24
N PRO A 197 -1.50 -1.95 -20.66
CA PRO A 197 -1.70 -2.72 -21.89
C PRO A 197 -3.05 -3.44 -21.97
N ALA A 198 -3.53 -4.00 -20.86
CA ALA A 198 -4.85 -4.64 -20.82
C ALA A 198 -6.03 -3.68 -20.88
N VAL A 199 -5.84 -2.38 -20.66
CA VAL A 199 -6.90 -1.38 -20.82
C VAL A 199 -7.12 -1.06 -22.30
N TRP A 200 -6.05 -0.82 -23.07
CA TRP A 200 -6.16 -0.32 -24.45
C TRP A 200 -6.07 -1.39 -25.53
N ASN A 201 -5.51 -2.58 -25.25
CA ASN A 201 -5.32 -3.64 -26.25
C ASN A 201 -6.33 -4.81 -26.07
N PRO A 202 -7.36 -4.94 -26.92
CA PRO A 202 -8.31 -6.05 -26.87
C PRO A 202 -7.72 -7.45 -27.05
N GLU A 203 -6.51 -7.56 -27.60
CA GLU A 203 -5.79 -8.83 -27.78
C GLU A 203 -5.01 -9.24 -26.52
N ASN A 204 -4.84 -8.32 -25.55
CA ASN A 204 -4.18 -8.65 -24.28
C ASN A 204 -5.03 -9.68 -23.50
N PRO A 205 -4.44 -10.78 -22.99
CA PRO A 205 -5.23 -11.81 -22.32
C PRO A 205 -5.93 -11.37 -21.02
N SER A 206 -5.52 -10.27 -20.40
CA SER A 206 -6.19 -9.65 -19.23
C SER A 206 -7.35 -8.73 -19.62
N TYR A 207 -7.52 -8.36 -20.90
CA TYR A 207 -8.44 -7.27 -21.33
C TYR A 207 -9.87 -7.42 -20.77
N ASN A 208 -10.52 -8.56 -21.06
CA ASN A 208 -11.91 -8.79 -20.63
C ASN A 208 -12.04 -8.90 -19.10
N ARG A 209 -11.01 -9.40 -18.42
CA ARG A 209 -10.99 -9.52 -16.95
C ARG A 209 -11.00 -8.12 -16.33
N LEU A 210 -10.06 -7.27 -16.75
CA LEU A 210 -9.90 -5.93 -16.22
C LEU A 210 -11.12 -5.04 -16.51
N TRP A 211 -11.64 -5.08 -17.74
CA TRP A 211 -12.87 -4.37 -18.09
C TRP A 211 -14.09 -4.90 -17.33
N GLY A 212 -14.14 -6.20 -17.02
CA GLY A 212 -15.18 -6.78 -16.15
C GLY A 212 -15.13 -6.23 -14.71
N MET A 213 -13.94 -6.04 -14.14
CA MET A 213 -13.80 -5.41 -12.81
C MET A 213 -14.25 -3.94 -12.83
N ILE A 214 -13.90 -3.21 -13.89
CA ILE A 214 -14.34 -1.83 -14.11
C ILE A 214 -15.88 -1.78 -14.21
N GLU A 215 -16.49 -2.69 -14.98
CA GLU A 215 -17.95 -2.81 -15.13
C GLU A 215 -18.64 -3.03 -13.77
N ALA A 216 -18.22 -4.05 -13.02
CA ALA A 216 -18.78 -4.38 -11.71
C ALA A 216 -18.70 -3.20 -10.71
N THR A 217 -17.63 -2.42 -10.80
CA THR A 217 -17.43 -1.23 -9.96
C THR A 217 -18.40 -0.10 -10.35
N PHE A 218 -18.58 0.15 -11.66
CA PHE A 218 -19.53 1.15 -12.14
C PHE A 218 -20.99 0.80 -11.82
N GLU A 219 -21.38 -0.47 -11.86
CA GLU A 219 -22.73 -0.92 -11.46
C GLU A 219 -23.12 -0.46 -10.04
N LYS A 220 -22.12 -0.35 -9.16
CA LYS A 220 -22.28 0.08 -7.77
C LYS A 220 -21.94 1.55 -7.54
N ARG A 221 -21.59 2.29 -8.61
CA ARG A 221 -21.12 3.68 -8.55
C ARG A 221 -19.86 3.85 -7.70
N GLY A 222 -19.03 2.81 -7.61
CA GLY A 222 -17.72 2.87 -6.97
C GLY A 222 -16.75 3.76 -7.75
N VAL A 223 -15.64 4.11 -7.10
CA VAL A 223 -14.52 4.77 -7.78
C VAL A 223 -13.62 3.71 -8.42
N VAL A 224 -13.09 3.99 -9.59
CA VAL A 224 -12.04 3.20 -10.24
C VAL A 224 -10.77 4.02 -10.17
N GLU A 225 -9.87 3.64 -9.28
CA GLU A 225 -8.59 4.30 -9.09
C GLU A 225 -7.64 4.02 -10.26
N GLY A 226 -6.65 4.88 -10.46
CA GLY A 226 -5.73 4.78 -11.60
C GLY A 226 -4.26 4.82 -11.20
N HIS A 227 -3.42 4.13 -11.98
CA HIS A 227 -1.96 4.18 -11.90
C HIS A 227 -1.39 4.65 -13.25
N ALA A 228 -0.97 5.92 -13.36
CA ALA A 228 -0.50 6.49 -14.63
C ALA A 228 1.03 6.68 -14.70
N ALA A 229 1.80 5.74 -14.14
CA ALA A 229 3.26 5.74 -14.21
C ALA A 229 3.76 5.77 -15.67
N GLY A 230 4.66 6.72 -15.97
CA GLY A 230 5.22 6.91 -17.31
C GLY A 230 4.24 7.48 -18.35
N ILE A 231 2.97 7.67 -18.03
CA ILE A 231 1.97 8.25 -18.93
C ILE A 231 2.08 9.77 -18.91
N ARG A 232 2.77 10.31 -19.92
CA ARG A 232 3.03 11.76 -20.07
C ARG A 232 2.40 12.37 -21.33
N GLU A 233 2.20 11.56 -22.37
CA GLU A 233 1.68 12.05 -23.63
C GLU A 233 0.17 12.30 -23.57
N LEU A 234 -0.27 13.43 -24.14
CA LEU A 234 -1.67 13.84 -24.08
C LEU A 234 -2.65 12.80 -24.63
N PRO A 235 -2.42 12.13 -25.78
CA PRO A 235 -3.34 11.10 -26.28
C PRO A 235 -3.54 9.97 -25.26
N THR A 236 -2.46 9.54 -24.60
CA THR A 236 -2.49 8.46 -23.60
C THR A 236 -3.17 8.92 -22.31
N ILE A 237 -2.91 10.15 -21.84
CA ILE A 237 -3.65 10.73 -20.69
C ILE A 237 -5.15 10.83 -20.99
N ASN A 238 -5.54 11.23 -22.21
CA ASN A 238 -6.95 11.27 -22.58
C ASN A 238 -7.56 9.87 -22.65
N ALA A 239 -6.84 8.87 -23.16
CA ALA A 239 -7.31 7.48 -23.17
C ALA A 239 -7.49 6.94 -21.75
N PHE A 240 -6.55 7.24 -20.85
CA PHE A 240 -6.59 6.84 -19.44
C PHE A 240 -7.83 7.40 -18.74
N ALA A 241 -8.05 8.72 -18.84
CA ALA A 241 -9.25 9.35 -18.29
C ALA A 241 -10.54 8.87 -18.97
N ALA A 242 -10.52 8.63 -20.29
CA ALA A 242 -11.68 8.13 -21.04
C ALA A 242 -12.07 6.69 -20.67
N ALA A 243 -11.14 5.88 -20.17
CA ALA A 243 -11.43 4.55 -19.63
C ALA A 243 -12.19 4.62 -18.29
N GLY A 244 -12.27 5.80 -17.68
CA GLY A 244 -12.95 6.04 -16.41
C GLY A 244 -12.08 5.84 -15.18
N LEU A 245 -10.75 5.74 -15.36
CA LEU A 245 -9.76 5.80 -14.29
C LEU A 245 -9.78 7.23 -13.72
N ALA A 246 -10.05 7.34 -12.42
CA ALA A 246 -10.51 8.60 -11.82
C ALA A 246 -9.40 9.40 -11.12
N SER A 247 -8.25 8.78 -10.85
CA SER A 247 -7.16 9.34 -10.05
C SER A 247 -5.79 8.96 -10.62
N ASP A 248 -4.75 9.60 -10.07
CA ASP A 248 -3.35 9.21 -10.26
C ASP A 248 -2.46 9.73 -9.12
N HIS A 249 -1.54 8.87 -8.65
CA HIS A 249 -0.46 9.21 -7.69
C HIS A 249 0.95 9.15 -8.32
N GLU A 250 1.07 8.83 -9.60
CA GLU A 250 2.35 8.59 -10.28
C GLU A 250 2.94 9.79 -11.03
N ALA A 251 2.41 11.01 -10.83
CA ALA A 251 2.96 12.21 -11.44
C ALA A 251 4.27 12.67 -10.76
N TRP A 252 5.28 13.00 -11.58
CA TRP A 252 6.61 13.43 -11.12
C TRP A 252 6.91 14.91 -11.36
N THR A 253 6.12 15.58 -12.20
CA THR A 253 6.35 16.97 -12.58
C THR A 253 5.07 17.79 -12.47
N THR A 254 5.20 19.08 -12.18
CA THR A 254 4.07 20.00 -12.12
C THR A 254 3.29 20.03 -13.44
N GLU A 255 4.00 19.90 -14.57
CA GLU A 255 3.39 19.80 -15.90
C GLU A 255 2.49 18.57 -16.02
N GLU A 256 2.97 17.39 -15.61
CA GLU A 256 2.17 16.15 -15.60
C GLU A 256 0.94 16.29 -14.70
N VAL A 257 1.09 16.85 -13.50
CA VAL A 257 -0.03 17.06 -12.58
C VAL A 257 -1.07 17.98 -13.20
N LEU A 258 -0.66 19.12 -13.77
CA LEU A 258 -1.57 20.05 -14.43
C LEU A 258 -2.24 19.41 -15.66
N ASP A 259 -1.49 18.60 -16.40
CA ASP A 259 -2.02 17.90 -17.55
C ASP A 259 -3.08 16.89 -17.14
N LYS A 260 -2.80 16.02 -16.17
CA LYS A 260 -3.75 15.01 -15.67
C LYS A 260 -4.99 15.68 -15.04
N LEU A 261 -4.78 16.71 -14.21
CA LEU A 261 -5.86 17.50 -13.61
C LEU A 261 -6.82 18.10 -14.66
N ARG A 262 -6.29 18.66 -15.76
CA ARG A 262 -7.11 19.26 -16.84
C ARG A 262 -7.98 18.24 -17.59
N ARG A 263 -7.69 16.94 -17.47
CA ARG A 263 -8.50 15.85 -18.03
C ARG A 263 -9.49 15.27 -17.01
N GLY A 264 -9.58 15.90 -15.84
CA GLY A 264 -10.56 15.55 -14.81
C GLY A 264 -10.07 14.49 -13.82
N LEU A 265 -8.78 14.12 -13.86
CA LEU A 265 -8.20 13.21 -12.88
C LEU A 265 -8.07 13.90 -11.51
N PHE A 266 -8.37 13.15 -10.46
CA PHE A 266 -8.08 13.52 -9.08
C PHE A 266 -6.60 13.24 -8.79
N MET A 267 -5.88 14.22 -8.25
CA MET A 267 -4.43 14.13 -8.10
C MET A 267 -4.05 13.77 -6.67
N GLU A 268 -3.25 12.72 -6.53
CA GLU A 268 -2.87 12.17 -5.24
C GLU A 268 -1.37 12.40 -5.05
N LEU A 269 -1.00 13.40 -4.26
CA LEU A 269 0.40 13.84 -4.16
C LEU A 269 1.15 13.01 -3.12
N ARG A 270 2.23 12.35 -3.55
CA ARG A 270 3.11 11.51 -2.72
C ARG A 270 4.26 12.29 -2.09
N PRO A 271 4.80 11.86 -0.93
CA PRO A 271 5.72 12.66 -0.12
C PRO A 271 7.03 13.03 -0.85
N HIS A 272 7.52 12.14 -1.73
CA HIS A 272 8.79 12.33 -2.44
C HIS A 272 8.76 13.47 -3.47
N SER A 273 7.60 13.74 -4.08
CA SER A 273 7.41 14.84 -5.05
C SER A 273 6.58 15.99 -4.49
N LEU A 274 5.88 15.78 -3.38
CA LEU A 274 4.92 16.70 -2.79
C LEU A 274 5.45 18.14 -2.63
N PRO A 275 6.64 18.39 -2.05
CA PRO A 275 7.12 19.76 -1.88
C PRO A 275 7.30 20.50 -3.20
N GLU A 276 7.87 19.83 -4.20
CA GLU A 276 8.07 20.39 -5.53
C GLU A 276 6.74 20.62 -6.27
N MET A 277 5.80 19.67 -6.15
CA MET A 277 4.49 19.78 -6.79
C MET A 277 3.68 20.92 -6.19
N VAL A 278 3.64 21.04 -4.87
CA VAL A 278 2.92 22.13 -4.18
C VAL A 278 3.49 23.48 -4.59
N ALA A 279 4.81 23.66 -4.50
CA ALA A 279 5.46 24.91 -4.89
C ALA A 279 5.17 25.26 -6.35
N GLY A 280 5.34 24.31 -7.27
CA GLY A 280 5.10 24.53 -8.70
C GLY A 280 3.65 24.83 -9.05
N LEU A 281 2.68 24.19 -8.39
CA LEU A 281 1.25 24.47 -8.60
C LEU A 281 0.84 25.83 -8.06
N LEU A 282 1.42 26.27 -6.94
CA LEU A 282 1.23 27.62 -6.41
C LEU A 282 1.81 28.67 -7.37
N GLU A 283 3.01 28.45 -7.90
CA GLU A 283 3.62 29.31 -8.93
C GLU A 283 2.79 29.38 -10.22
N ALA A 284 2.16 28.26 -10.60
CA ALA A 284 1.24 28.19 -11.73
C ALA A 284 -0.12 28.89 -11.46
N GLY A 285 -0.36 29.37 -10.24
CA GLY A 285 -1.57 30.11 -9.86
C GLY A 285 -2.76 29.23 -9.49
N LEU A 286 -2.55 27.97 -9.12
CA LEU A 286 -3.63 27.09 -8.65
C LEU A 286 -4.19 27.59 -7.32
N THR A 287 -5.52 27.76 -7.26
CA THR A 287 -6.23 28.27 -6.06
C THR A 287 -7.27 27.31 -5.52
N ASP A 288 -7.79 26.41 -6.36
CA ASP A 288 -8.74 25.37 -5.97
C ASP A 288 -8.01 24.03 -5.90
N TRP A 289 -7.97 23.47 -4.69
CA TRP A 289 -7.31 22.22 -4.36
C TRP A 289 -8.31 21.09 -4.08
N SER A 290 -9.59 21.27 -4.43
CA SER A 290 -10.64 20.28 -4.17
C SER A 290 -10.46 18.95 -4.91
N GLN A 291 -9.68 18.94 -6.00
CA GLN A 291 -9.30 17.76 -6.80
C GLN A 291 -7.95 17.17 -6.38
N PHE A 292 -7.52 17.42 -5.14
CA PHE A 292 -6.26 16.91 -4.63
C PHE A 292 -6.43 16.22 -3.28
N ALA A 293 -5.64 15.17 -3.08
CA ALA A 293 -5.34 14.59 -1.79
C ALA A 293 -3.83 14.44 -1.59
N LEU A 294 -3.44 14.26 -0.33
CA LEU A 294 -2.12 13.74 0.02
C LEU A 294 -2.27 12.24 0.24
N THR A 295 -1.29 11.48 -0.25
CA THR A 295 -1.27 10.02 -0.14
C THR A 295 0.11 9.56 0.31
N THR A 296 0.16 8.54 1.16
CA THR A 296 1.41 7.89 1.54
C THR A 296 1.87 6.89 0.48
N ASP A 297 0.93 6.19 -0.19
CA ASP A 297 1.25 5.04 -1.05
C ASP A 297 2.07 4.01 -0.22
N ASP A 298 3.23 3.55 -0.66
CA ASP A 298 4.12 2.68 0.11
C ASP A 298 4.96 3.40 1.20
N ARG A 299 4.90 2.91 2.45
CA ARG A 299 5.84 3.31 3.52
C ARG A 299 5.99 2.23 4.59
N SER A 300 7.24 1.87 4.91
CA SER A 300 7.56 0.91 5.98
C SER A 300 7.23 1.47 7.39
N CYS A 301 7.05 0.57 8.35
CA CYS A 301 6.85 0.99 9.74
C CYS A 301 8.08 1.74 10.30
N SER A 302 9.31 1.34 9.95
CA SER A 302 10.56 2.00 10.36
C SER A 302 10.57 3.48 9.95
N ASP A 303 10.17 3.74 8.71
CA ASP A 303 10.08 5.09 8.17
C ASP A 303 8.94 5.88 8.84
N THR A 304 7.80 5.23 9.09
CA THR A 304 6.67 5.83 9.81
C THR A 304 7.03 6.22 11.25
N LEU A 305 7.72 5.35 11.99
CA LEU A 305 8.23 5.62 13.35
C LEU A 305 9.17 6.84 13.38
N LYS A 306 9.95 7.04 12.32
CA LYS A 306 10.94 8.11 12.22
C LYS A 306 10.32 9.46 11.84
N MET A 307 9.41 9.48 10.87
CA MET A 307 8.93 10.74 10.25
C MET A 307 7.49 11.13 10.64
N GLY A 308 6.71 10.17 11.12
CA GLY A 308 5.25 10.25 11.26
C GLY A 308 4.51 9.54 10.12
N ALA A 309 3.18 9.64 10.13
CA ALA A 309 2.28 9.04 9.16
C ALA A 309 1.69 10.12 8.24
N THR A 310 0.36 10.22 8.15
CA THR A 310 -0.35 11.23 7.33
C THR A 310 -0.03 12.66 7.76
N ASP A 311 0.21 12.90 9.06
CA ASP A 311 0.64 14.19 9.60
C ASP A 311 1.94 14.70 8.94
N HIS A 312 2.87 13.81 8.62
CA HIS A 312 4.10 14.15 7.90
C HIS A 312 3.79 14.74 6.53
N ASN A 313 2.87 14.12 5.78
CA ASN A 313 2.50 14.59 4.45
C ASN A 313 1.87 15.99 4.54
N VAL A 314 1.02 16.23 5.53
CA VAL A 314 0.41 17.55 5.77
C VAL A 314 1.47 18.59 6.13
N ARG A 315 2.44 18.27 7.01
CA ARG A 315 3.58 19.15 7.32
C ARG A 315 4.37 19.52 6.07
N LEU A 316 4.72 18.54 5.23
CA LEU A 316 5.42 18.79 3.97
C LEU A 316 4.66 19.76 3.06
N ALA A 317 3.34 19.61 2.95
CA ALA A 317 2.51 20.52 2.15
C ALA A 317 2.51 21.95 2.72
N ILE A 318 2.43 22.10 4.05
CA ILE A 318 2.50 23.41 4.73
C ILE A 318 3.87 24.05 4.56
N GLU A 319 4.95 23.29 4.74
CA GLU A 319 6.33 23.73 4.56
C GLU A 319 6.61 24.18 3.11
N ALA A 320 5.96 23.53 2.14
CA ALA A 320 6.01 23.91 0.72
C ALA A 320 5.18 25.17 0.38
N GLY A 321 4.49 25.76 1.36
CA GLY A 321 3.79 27.03 1.23
C GLY A 321 2.27 26.94 1.10
N LEU A 322 1.69 25.74 1.20
CA LEU A 322 0.24 25.58 1.21
C LEU A 322 -0.34 26.05 2.55
N VAL A 323 -1.48 26.75 2.53
CA VAL A 323 -2.12 27.17 3.78
C VAL A 323 -2.66 25.95 4.55
N PRO A 324 -2.51 25.90 5.90
CA PRO A 324 -2.85 24.71 6.69
C PRO A 324 -4.28 24.20 6.49
N GLU A 325 -5.27 25.09 6.36
CA GLU A 325 -6.66 24.70 6.15
C GLU A 325 -6.86 23.90 4.85
N ILE A 326 -6.13 24.23 3.78
CA ILE A 326 -6.19 23.49 2.52
C ILE A 326 -5.45 22.16 2.65
N ALA A 327 -4.27 22.15 3.27
CA ALA A 327 -3.52 20.92 3.52
C ALA A 327 -4.36 19.90 4.35
N ILE A 328 -5.09 20.38 5.35
CA ILE A 328 -6.04 19.57 6.14
C ILE A 328 -7.21 19.08 5.27
N GLN A 329 -7.76 19.90 4.36
CA GLN A 329 -8.80 19.44 3.43
C GLN A 329 -8.33 18.27 2.54
N MET A 330 -7.06 18.28 2.11
CA MET A 330 -6.45 17.24 1.28
C MET A 330 -6.25 15.89 1.99
N VAL A 331 -6.38 15.84 3.32
CA VAL A 331 -6.37 14.59 4.11
C VAL A 331 -7.68 14.37 4.87
N THR A 332 -8.75 15.11 4.55
CA THR A 332 -10.05 14.98 5.23
C THR A 332 -11.19 14.95 4.21
N ILE A 333 -11.71 16.12 3.84
CA ILE A 333 -12.94 16.22 3.06
C ILE A 333 -12.74 15.96 1.56
N ASN A 334 -11.58 16.30 0.99
CA ASN A 334 -11.30 16.05 -0.43
C ASN A 334 -11.23 14.54 -0.73
N PRO A 335 -10.40 13.75 -0.03
CA PRO A 335 -10.36 12.31 -0.28
C PRO A 335 -11.70 11.62 0.06
N ALA A 336 -12.39 12.06 1.11
CA ALA A 336 -13.73 11.54 1.43
C ALA A 336 -14.78 11.86 0.35
N ARG A 337 -14.65 12.98 -0.39
CA ARG A 337 -15.51 13.33 -1.53
C ARG A 337 -15.21 12.46 -2.73
N HIS A 338 -13.92 12.35 -3.09
CA HIS A 338 -13.44 11.52 -4.20
C HIS A 338 -13.96 10.08 -4.04
N MET A 339 -13.68 9.47 -2.90
CA MET A 339 -14.05 8.08 -2.56
C MET A 339 -15.51 7.91 -2.12
N ARG A 340 -16.33 8.97 -2.15
CA ARG A 340 -17.76 8.95 -1.77
C ARG A 340 -18.03 8.53 -0.32
N LEU A 341 -17.06 8.71 0.58
CA LEU A 341 -17.11 8.35 2.00
C LEU A 341 -17.65 9.46 2.93
N THR A 342 -18.03 10.63 2.38
CA THR A 342 -18.59 11.76 3.15
C THR A 342 -19.80 11.48 4.07
N PRO A 343 -20.60 10.41 3.88
CA PRO A 343 -21.59 10.05 4.89
C PRO A 343 -20.97 9.67 6.24
N TRP A 344 -19.73 9.15 6.25
CA TRP A 344 -19.12 8.54 7.42
C TRP A 344 -17.86 9.24 7.92
N VAL A 345 -17.02 9.83 7.06
CA VAL A 345 -15.72 10.43 7.45
C VAL A 345 -15.46 11.78 6.76
N GLY A 346 -14.32 12.39 7.05
CA GLY A 346 -13.80 13.59 6.39
C GLY A 346 -14.33 14.94 6.91
N SER A 347 -15.17 14.95 7.95
CA SER A 347 -15.65 16.20 8.58
C SER A 347 -16.13 15.98 10.02
N ILE A 348 -16.02 17.00 10.87
CA ILE A 348 -16.65 17.03 12.20
C ILE A 348 -18.10 17.51 12.02
N ALA A 349 -18.99 16.59 11.69
CA ALA A 349 -20.39 16.91 11.42
C ALA A 349 -21.32 15.76 11.84
N PRO A 350 -22.61 16.05 12.15
CA PRO A 350 -23.55 15.02 12.56
C PRO A 350 -23.62 13.81 11.62
N GLY A 351 -23.62 12.65 12.26
CA GLY A 351 -23.65 11.29 11.73
C GLY A 351 -22.36 10.78 11.08
N ARG A 352 -21.26 11.53 11.13
CA ARG A 352 -19.92 11.00 10.81
C ARG A 352 -19.39 10.25 12.02
N PHE A 353 -18.40 9.39 11.81
CA PHE A 353 -17.59 8.86 12.91
C PHE A 353 -17.02 10.02 13.71
N ALA A 354 -16.98 9.84 15.03
CA ALA A 354 -16.45 10.83 15.97
C ALA A 354 -14.92 10.76 16.00
N ASP A 355 -14.33 11.10 14.85
CA ASP A 355 -12.89 11.15 14.62
C ASP A 355 -12.43 12.61 14.62
N VAL A 356 -11.64 12.96 15.64
CA VAL A 356 -11.23 14.35 15.90
C VAL A 356 -9.75 14.36 16.26
N VAL A 357 -8.97 15.14 15.52
CA VAL A 357 -7.57 15.44 15.85
C VAL A 357 -7.55 16.80 16.55
N LEU A 358 -6.93 16.85 17.73
CA LEU A 358 -6.75 18.07 18.50
C LEU A 358 -5.32 18.55 18.37
N LEU A 359 -5.17 19.73 17.76
CA LEU A 359 -3.88 20.39 17.53
C LEU A 359 -3.61 21.42 18.64
N ASP A 360 -2.37 21.51 19.08
CA ASP A 360 -1.89 22.62 19.93
C ASP A 360 -1.16 23.71 19.12
N ASP A 361 -0.65 23.38 17.93
CA ASP A 361 -0.10 24.35 16.98
C ASP A 361 -0.47 23.99 15.54
N LEU A 362 -1.08 24.95 14.83
CA LEU A 362 -1.59 24.75 13.46
C LEU A 362 -0.46 24.77 12.41
N GLN A 363 0.56 25.61 12.60
CA GLN A 363 1.59 25.83 11.56
C GLN A 363 2.57 24.67 11.47
N SER A 364 2.97 24.11 12.61
CA SER A 364 3.76 22.89 12.70
C SER A 364 2.91 21.61 12.63
N LEU A 365 1.58 21.75 12.65
CA LEU A 365 0.62 20.65 12.75
C LEU A 365 0.90 19.72 13.95
N SER A 366 1.20 20.31 15.10
CA SER A 366 1.50 19.57 16.33
C SER A 366 0.20 19.00 16.93
N ILE A 367 0.15 17.67 17.05
CA ILE A 367 -1.01 16.89 17.52
C ILE A 367 -0.88 16.63 19.02
N ALA A 368 -1.83 17.14 19.79
CA ALA A 368 -1.88 16.90 21.24
C ALA A 368 -2.63 15.61 21.57
N LYS A 369 -3.80 15.40 20.94
CA LYS A 369 -4.73 14.30 21.23
C LYS A 369 -5.45 13.85 19.97
N VAL A 370 -5.76 12.56 19.88
CA VAL A 370 -6.59 12.00 18.80
C VAL A 370 -7.75 11.24 19.42
N TRP A 371 -8.95 11.56 18.94
CA TRP A 371 -10.18 10.83 19.21
C TRP A 371 -10.57 10.05 17.97
N ALA A 372 -10.95 8.79 18.14
CA ALA A 372 -11.55 7.98 17.08
C ALA A 372 -12.72 7.18 17.67
N ASP A 373 -13.79 7.04 16.89
CA ASP A 373 -15.04 6.43 17.36
C ASP A 373 -15.60 7.04 18.66
N GLY A 374 -15.33 8.32 18.92
CA GLY A 374 -15.81 9.02 20.11
C GLY A 374 -15.02 8.74 21.39
N ASP A 375 -13.90 8.05 21.28
CA ASP A 375 -12.98 7.74 22.37
C ASP A 375 -11.61 8.38 22.16
N LEU A 376 -10.95 8.79 23.24
CA LEU A 376 -9.54 9.20 23.21
C LEU A 376 -8.66 7.97 22.90
N VAL A 377 -7.98 7.97 21.77
CA VAL A 377 -7.15 6.85 21.28
C VAL A 377 -5.66 7.15 21.29
N ALA A 378 -5.26 8.42 21.26
CA ALA A 378 -3.87 8.82 21.43
C ALA A 378 -3.73 10.14 22.20
N GLU A 379 -2.65 10.26 22.96
CA GLU A 379 -2.28 11.46 23.72
C GLU A 379 -0.75 11.57 23.81
N GLY A 380 -0.20 12.76 23.58
CA GLY A 380 1.24 13.00 23.67
C GLY A 380 2.08 12.18 22.67
N GLY A 381 1.53 11.91 21.48
CA GLY A 381 2.19 11.12 20.44
C GLY A 381 2.19 9.61 20.65
N ALA A 382 1.49 9.09 21.65
CA ALA A 382 1.39 7.66 21.92
C ALA A 382 -0.05 7.14 21.81
N TYR A 383 -0.21 5.92 21.28
CA TYR A 383 -1.48 5.20 21.29
C TYR A 383 -1.80 4.73 22.72
N VAL A 384 -3.01 5.02 23.22
CA VAL A 384 -3.38 4.79 24.63
C VAL A 384 -4.41 3.68 24.86
N LYS A 385 -4.89 3.06 23.77
CA LYS A 385 -5.83 1.94 23.83
C LYS A 385 -5.07 0.61 23.74
N PRO A 386 -5.63 -0.52 24.20
CA PRO A 386 -5.02 -1.82 23.94
C PRO A 386 -5.04 -2.11 22.44
N VAL A 387 -3.93 -2.64 21.91
CA VAL A 387 -3.91 -3.25 20.58
C VAL A 387 -4.63 -4.60 20.67
N PRO A 388 -5.66 -4.86 19.84
CA PRO A 388 -6.31 -6.16 19.81
C PRO A 388 -5.30 -7.29 19.58
N LYS A 389 -5.43 -8.39 20.33
CA LYS A 389 -4.63 -9.60 20.08
C LYS A 389 -5.41 -10.49 19.14
N ILE A 390 -4.90 -10.67 17.93
CA ILE A 390 -5.56 -11.44 16.89
C ILE A 390 -4.76 -12.72 16.65
N ASP A 391 -5.39 -13.86 16.93
CA ASP A 391 -4.88 -15.16 16.53
C ASP A 391 -5.15 -15.33 15.04
N TRP A 392 -4.23 -14.85 14.20
CA TRP A 392 -4.37 -14.91 12.76
C TRP A 392 -4.44 -16.37 12.28
N PRO A 393 -5.47 -16.75 11.50
CA PRO A 393 -5.70 -18.13 11.11
C PRO A 393 -4.65 -18.64 10.12
N ASP A 394 -4.55 -19.97 9.97
CA ASP A 394 -3.58 -20.62 9.08
C ASP A 394 -3.64 -20.11 7.63
N TRP A 395 -4.83 -19.77 7.13
CA TRP A 395 -4.95 -19.23 5.77
C TRP A 395 -4.29 -17.85 5.57
N ALA A 396 -4.02 -17.13 6.66
CA ALA A 396 -3.29 -15.87 6.67
C ALA A 396 -1.80 -16.05 7.03
N THR A 397 -1.43 -17.13 7.73
CA THR A 397 -0.07 -17.31 8.28
C THR A 397 0.75 -18.43 7.65
N GLN A 398 0.11 -19.35 6.92
CA GLN A 398 0.75 -20.45 6.19
C GLN A 398 0.70 -20.21 4.68
N THR A 399 1.26 -19.09 4.23
CA THR A 399 1.14 -18.63 2.83
C THR A 399 2.40 -18.83 1.99
N VAL A 400 3.53 -19.16 2.61
CA VAL A 400 4.73 -19.62 1.88
C VAL A 400 4.64 -21.13 1.71
N ASN A 401 3.97 -21.54 0.63
CA ASN A 401 3.73 -22.94 0.30
C ASN A 401 4.78 -23.47 -0.68
N ILE A 402 5.87 -23.99 -0.12
CA ILE A 402 6.90 -24.79 -0.83
C ILE A 402 7.05 -26.10 -0.06
N ALA A 403 6.54 -27.21 -0.60
CA ALA A 403 6.41 -28.47 0.11
C ALA A 403 7.71 -29.30 0.17
N ARG A 404 8.80 -28.78 -0.40
CA ARG A 404 10.10 -29.44 -0.47
C ARG A 404 11.23 -28.51 -0.03
N GLU A 405 12.38 -29.11 0.19
CA GLU A 405 13.63 -28.37 0.31
C GLU A 405 14.08 -27.85 -1.05
N MET A 406 14.43 -26.56 -1.10
CA MET A 406 15.11 -25.96 -2.24
C MET A 406 16.60 -26.32 -2.15
N THR A 407 17.21 -26.59 -3.29
CA THR A 407 18.60 -27.03 -3.42
C THR A 407 19.33 -26.15 -4.44
N ALA A 408 20.66 -26.25 -4.49
CA ALA A 408 21.45 -25.50 -5.47
C ALA A 408 21.05 -25.83 -6.93
N GLU A 409 20.60 -27.05 -7.21
CA GLU A 409 20.18 -27.47 -8.56
C GLU A 409 18.98 -26.67 -9.07
N ASP A 410 18.11 -26.16 -8.18
CA ASP A 410 16.93 -25.37 -8.55
C ASP A 410 17.27 -24.00 -9.16
N PHE A 411 18.47 -23.49 -8.89
CA PHE A 411 18.95 -22.20 -9.38
C PHE A 411 20.00 -22.35 -10.50
N ALA A 412 20.39 -23.59 -10.81
CA ALA A 412 21.41 -23.88 -11.81
C ALA A 412 20.87 -23.61 -13.23
N ILE A 413 21.68 -22.96 -14.08
CA ILE A 413 21.34 -22.69 -15.49
C ILE A 413 22.25 -23.58 -16.34
N ALA A 414 21.68 -24.58 -17.00
CA ALA A 414 22.43 -25.55 -17.79
C ALA A 414 23.03 -24.91 -19.05
N ALA A 415 24.28 -25.25 -19.37
CA ALA A 415 24.92 -24.91 -20.63
C ALA A 415 24.68 -26.00 -21.68
N ALA A 416 24.77 -25.64 -22.96
CA ALA A 416 24.83 -26.65 -24.01
C ALA A 416 26.13 -27.48 -23.91
N GLU A 417 26.04 -28.77 -24.23
CA GLU A 417 27.13 -29.73 -24.02
C GLU A 417 28.44 -29.30 -24.70
N GLY A 418 29.55 -29.39 -23.97
CA GLY A 418 30.91 -29.10 -24.47
C GLY A 418 31.23 -27.62 -24.66
N ARG A 419 30.32 -26.70 -24.33
CA ARG A 419 30.56 -25.25 -24.41
C ARG A 419 31.43 -24.76 -23.27
N GLN A 420 32.24 -23.75 -23.55
CA GLN A 420 33.02 -22.99 -22.55
C GLN A 420 32.37 -21.64 -22.22
N THR A 421 31.51 -21.15 -23.11
CA THR A 421 30.72 -19.94 -22.96
C THR A 421 29.33 -20.14 -23.57
N MET A 422 28.35 -19.43 -23.03
CA MET A 422 26.98 -19.33 -23.55
C MET A 422 26.62 -17.85 -23.74
N GLN A 423 25.76 -17.56 -24.72
CA GLN A 423 25.13 -16.25 -24.78
C GLN A 423 24.00 -16.22 -23.74
N ALA A 424 23.87 -15.12 -23.00
CA ALA A 424 22.86 -14.96 -21.97
C ALA A 424 22.08 -13.65 -22.11
N ALA A 425 20.79 -13.71 -21.80
CA ALA A 425 19.94 -12.55 -21.59
C ALA A 425 20.08 -12.06 -20.15
N LEU A 426 20.29 -10.77 -19.98
CA LEU A 426 20.45 -10.07 -18.72
C LEU A 426 19.41 -8.97 -18.60
N LEU A 427 18.97 -8.74 -17.37
CA LEU A 427 18.27 -7.53 -16.98
C LEU A 427 19.13 -6.71 -16.02
N ARG A 428 18.66 -5.50 -15.72
CA ARG A 428 19.15 -4.70 -14.61
C ARG A 428 17.93 -4.26 -13.78
N PRO A 429 18.11 -3.84 -12.52
CA PRO A 429 17.02 -3.28 -11.74
C PRO A 429 16.34 -2.15 -12.50
N PHE A 430 15.01 -2.19 -12.53
CA PHE A 430 14.20 -1.27 -13.30
C PHE A 430 14.61 -1.23 -14.79
N HIS A 431 14.35 -2.27 -15.57
CA HIS A 431 14.68 -2.33 -17.01
C HIS A 431 13.45 -2.00 -17.88
N TRP A 432 13.48 -0.89 -18.63
CA TRP A 432 12.34 -0.40 -19.45
C TRP A 432 12.52 -0.55 -20.96
N ASP A 433 13.70 -0.97 -21.43
CA ASP A 433 13.96 -1.04 -22.87
C ASP A 433 13.17 -2.18 -23.53
N ASP A 434 12.78 -1.97 -24.80
CA ASP A 434 12.07 -2.97 -25.61
C ASP A 434 12.89 -4.26 -25.83
N ASP A 435 14.22 -4.15 -25.73
CA ASP A 435 15.20 -5.24 -25.81
C ASP A 435 15.80 -5.55 -24.43
N PHE A 436 16.46 -6.70 -24.27
CA PHE A 436 17.24 -7.05 -23.08
C PHE A 436 18.75 -6.96 -23.35
N ILE A 437 19.55 -7.06 -22.29
CA ILE A 437 21.02 -7.02 -22.41
C ILE A 437 21.52 -8.40 -22.81
N GLU A 438 22.43 -8.45 -23.77
CA GLU A 438 23.08 -9.70 -24.16
C GLU A 438 24.53 -9.74 -23.68
N MET A 439 24.92 -10.83 -23.02
CA MET A 439 26.29 -11.04 -22.56
C MET A 439 26.78 -12.47 -22.77
N GLU A 440 27.99 -12.64 -23.32
CA GLU A 440 28.68 -13.93 -23.28
C GLU A 440 29.18 -14.19 -21.86
N LEU A 441 28.76 -15.31 -21.27
CA LEU A 441 29.08 -15.72 -19.90
C LEU A 441 29.84 -17.06 -19.86
N PRO A 442 30.73 -17.24 -18.87
CA PRO A 442 31.54 -18.45 -18.75
C PRO A 442 30.71 -19.67 -18.34
N VAL A 443 31.15 -20.84 -18.76
CA VAL A 443 30.59 -22.15 -18.35
C VAL A 443 31.60 -22.87 -17.49
N ALA A 444 31.14 -23.39 -16.35
CA ALA A 444 31.90 -24.29 -15.49
C ALA A 444 31.04 -25.48 -15.11
N ASP A 445 31.60 -26.70 -15.20
CA ASP A 445 30.92 -27.96 -14.86
C ASP A 445 29.56 -28.16 -15.55
N GLY A 446 29.44 -27.69 -16.80
CA GLY A 446 28.20 -27.78 -17.59
C GLY A 446 27.12 -26.76 -17.22
N LEU A 447 27.42 -25.79 -16.36
CA LEU A 447 26.51 -24.74 -15.90
C LEU A 447 27.03 -23.36 -16.30
N VAL A 448 26.13 -22.48 -16.73
CA VAL A 448 26.44 -21.08 -17.01
C VAL A 448 26.64 -20.34 -15.68
N GLN A 449 27.75 -19.63 -15.57
CA GLN A 449 28.18 -18.95 -14.35
C GLN A 449 27.98 -17.43 -14.48
N ARG A 450 27.72 -16.80 -13.34
CA ARG A 450 27.75 -15.33 -13.24
C ARG A 450 29.19 -14.83 -13.47
N ASP A 451 29.33 -13.57 -13.87
CA ASP A 451 30.63 -12.91 -14.03
C ASP A 451 30.72 -11.68 -13.11
N ALA A 452 31.26 -11.91 -11.91
CA ALA A 452 31.35 -10.86 -10.91
C ALA A 452 32.22 -9.67 -11.36
N GLU A 453 33.30 -9.92 -12.11
CA GLU A 453 34.22 -8.87 -12.56
C GLU A 453 33.53 -7.87 -13.50
N ARG A 454 32.47 -8.32 -14.18
CA ARG A 454 31.61 -7.50 -15.05
C ARG A 454 30.28 -7.12 -14.40
N ASN A 455 30.21 -7.13 -13.06
CA ASN A 455 29.02 -6.81 -12.27
C ASN A 455 27.79 -7.68 -12.57
N VAL A 456 28.00 -8.94 -13.00
CA VAL A 456 26.91 -9.87 -13.25
C VAL A 456 26.69 -10.74 -12.03
N THR A 457 25.43 -10.77 -11.57
CA THR A 457 24.95 -11.64 -10.50
C THR A 457 23.90 -12.62 -11.02
N LYS A 458 23.52 -13.61 -10.21
CA LYS A 458 22.35 -14.46 -10.49
C LYS A 458 21.13 -13.93 -9.73
N PHE A 459 19.97 -13.99 -10.38
CA PHE A 459 18.67 -13.61 -9.85
C PHE A 459 17.65 -14.68 -10.19
N ALA A 460 16.73 -14.97 -9.28
CA ALA A 460 15.69 -15.97 -9.49
C ALA A 460 14.37 -15.57 -8.86
N ILE A 461 13.28 -16.07 -9.44
CA ILE A 461 11.93 -16.02 -8.87
C ILE A 461 11.48 -17.45 -8.57
N VAL A 462 11.04 -17.67 -7.33
CA VAL A 462 10.55 -18.95 -6.83
C VAL A 462 9.07 -18.84 -6.51
N ASP A 463 8.28 -19.68 -7.18
CA ASP A 463 6.87 -19.85 -6.88
C ASP A 463 6.68 -20.34 -5.43
N ARG A 464 5.93 -19.59 -4.64
CA ARG A 464 5.59 -19.94 -3.27
C ARG A 464 4.14 -20.37 -3.07
N PHE A 465 3.37 -20.58 -4.13
CA PHE A 465 1.93 -20.87 -4.04
C PHE A 465 1.59 -22.33 -4.37
N SER A 466 2.23 -22.95 -5.36
CA SER A 466 1.85 -24.31 -5.81
C SER A 466 2.19 -25.43 -4.82
N GLY A 467 3.16 -25.21 -3.92
CA GLY A 467 3.82 -26.28 -3.18
C GLY A 467 5.00 -26.92 -3.90
N GLU A 468 5.21 -26.64 -5.20
CA GLU A 468 6.28 -27.27 -6.00
C GLU A 468 7.61 -26.52 -5.89
N GLY A 469 7.60 -25.22 -5.58
CA GLY A 469 8.81 -24.38 -5.59
C GLY A 469 9.41 -24.28 -7.00
N LYS A 470 8.58 -23.97 -8.01
CA LYS A 470 9.06 -23.78 -9.39
C LYS A 470 9.93 -22.54 -9.46
N THR A 471 11.09 -22.67 -10.08
CA THR A 471 12.09 -21.61 -10.12
C THR A 471 12.42 -21.22 -11.55
N SER A 472 12.39 -19.92 -11.82
CA SER A 472 13.04 -19.32 -12.99
C SER A 472 14.30 -18.60 -12.51
N ALA A 473 15.38 -18.72 -13.27
CA ALA A 473 16.67 -18.13 -12.92
C ALA A 473 17.30 -17.43 -14.12
N MET A 474 17.94 -16.30 -13.87
CA MET A 474 18.66 -15.53 -14.87
C MET A 474 19.84 -14.76 -14.29
N PHE A 475 20.46 -13.92 -15.14
CA PHE A 475 21.56 -13.06 -14.76
C PHE A 475 21.13 -11.59 -14.73
N TRP A 476 21.57 -10.85 -13.73
CA TRP A 476 21.32 -9.41 -13.61
C TRP A 476 22.63 -8.63 -13.58
N LEU A 477 22.63 -7.45 -14.18
CA LEU A 477 23.76 -6.53 -14.21
C LEU A 477 23.59 -5.44 -13.15
N GLY A 478 24.68 -5.14 -12.44
CA GLY A 478 24.77 -3.96 -11.58
C GLY A 478 23.96 -4.05 -10.29
N THR A 479 23.74 -5.25 -9.78
CA THR A 479 23.05 -5.50 -8.50
C THR A 479 23.53 -6.81 -7.86
N GLY A 480 23.12 -7.05 -6.61
CA GLY A 480 23.40 -8.28 -5.87
C GLY A 480 24.81 -8.35 -5.29
N PRO A 481 25.12 -9.44 -4.56
CA PRO A 481 26.37 -9.54 -3.84
C PRO A 481 27.53 -9.91 -4.77
N ARG A 482 28.64 -9.16 -4.69
CA ARG A 482 29.94 -9.60 -5.20
C ARG A 482 30.54 -10.66 -4.29
N SER A 483 30.40 -10.45 -2.98
CA SER A 483 30.87 -11.34 -1.92
C SER A 483 30.48 -12.80 -2.20
N PRO A 484 31.40 -13.76 -2.10
CA PRO A 484 31.12 -15.16 -2.37
C PRO A 484 30.13 -15.74 -1.35
N GLU A 485 29.45 -16.83 -1.73
CA GLU A 485 28.54 -17.58 -0.85
C GLU A 485 27.51 -16.70 -0.11
N THR A 486 26.97 -15.72 -0.81
CA THR A 486 26.10 -14.67 -0.27
C THR A 486 24.83 -14.61 -1.10
N ALA A 487 23.68 -14.50 -0.44
CA ALA A 487 22.40 -14.32 -1.10
C ALA A 487 21.44 -13.49 -0.23
N LEU A 488 20.59 -12.70 -0.88
CA LEU A 488 19.48 -12.01 -0.27
C LEU A 488 18.20 -12.51 -0.92
N ALA A 489 17.24 -12.94 -0.11
CA ALA A 489 15.90 -13.31 -0.56
C ALA A 489 14.84 -12.49 0.17
N CYS A 490 13.73 -12.23 -0.51
CA CYS A 490 12.54 -11.65 0.10
C CYS A 490 11.27 -12.25 -0.51
N SER A 491 10.23 -12.41 0.32
CA SER A 491 8.90 -12.85 -0.15
C SER A 491 8.00 -11.70 -0.62
N MET A 492 8.45 -10.45 -0.47
CA MET A 492 7.81 -9.27 -1.04
C MET A 492 8.45 -8.94 -2.40
N GLY A 493 7.83 -9.43 -3.47
CA GLY A 493 8.17 -9.11 -4.86
C GLY A 493 6.94 -8.57 -5.57
N HIS A 494 6.83 -7.25 -5.67
CA HIS A 494 5.63 -6.58 -6.16
C HIS A 494 5.25 -7.05 -7.58
N ASP A 495 3.98 -7.38 -7.86
CA ASP A 495 2.83 -7.47 -6.92
C ASP A 495 2.39 -8.93 -6.69
N LYS A 496 2.96 -9.89 -7.44
CA LYS A 496 2.58 -11.30 -7.29
C LYS A 496 3.12 -11.90 -5.99
N HIS A 497 4.20 -11.33 -5.49
CA HIS A 497 4.91 -11.73 -4.28
C HIS A 497 5.33 -13.18 -4.31
N ASN A 498 5.89 -13.63 -5.43
CA ASN A 498 6.76 -14.80 -5.37
C ASN A 498 8.07 -14.44 -4.66
N ILE A 499 8.80 -15.45 -4.19
CA ILE A 499 10.08 -15.18 -3.54
C ILE A 499 11.08 -14.80 -4.62
N TRP A 500 11.64 -13.60 -4.54
CA TRP A 500 12.82 -13.27 -5.32
C TRP A 500 14.07 -13.55 -4.51
N VAL A 501 15.14 -13.95 -5.19
CA VAL A 501 16.45 -14.16 -4.57
C VAL A 501 17.56 -13.73 -5.51
N VAL A 502 18.50 -12.96 -4.99
CA VAL A 502 19.72 -12.54 -5.69
C VAL A 502 20.93 -13.09 -4.96
N GLY A 503 21.87 -13.70 -5.68
CA GLY A 503 22.97 -14.39 -5.01
C GLY A 503 24.22 -14.62 -5.85
N SER A 504 25.31 -14.82 -5.13
CA SER A 504 26.62 -15.11 -5.69
C SER A 504 26.91 -16.60 -5.86
N SER A 505 26.06 -17.47 -5.31
CA SER A 505 26.12 -18.94 -5.42
C SER A 505 24.73 -19.56 -5.25
N ASP A 506 24.48 -20.65 -5.96
CA ASP A 506 23.19 -21.35 -5.95
C ASP A 506 22.85 -21.96 -4.57
N ALA A 507 23.86 -22.42 -3.82
CA ALA A 507 23.68 -22.96 -2.47
C ALA A 507 23.20 -21.88 -1.48
N ALA A 508 23.80 -20.69 -1.49
CA ALA A 508 23.36 -19.58 -0.65
C ALA A 508 21.94 -19.12 -1.01
N MET A 509 21.60 -19.11 -2.31
CA MET A 509 20.24 -18.78 -2.77
C MET A 509 19.22 -19.78 -2.23
N ALA A 510 19.51 -21.08 -2.32
CA ALA A 510 18.65 -22.14 -1.77
C ALA A 510 18.46 -22.01 -0.25
N GLN A 511 19.54 -21.75 0.50
CA GLN A 511 19.50 -21.54 1.94
C GLN A 511 18.64 -20.33 2.32
N ALA A 512 18.74 -19.21 1.60
CA ALA A 512 17.93 -18.03 1.86
C ALA A 512 16.43 -18.30 1.60
N VAL A 513 16.08 -18.99 0.51
CA VAL A 513 14.68 -19.36 0.23
C VAL A 513 14.13 -20.36 1.24
N ASN A 514 14.93 -21.34 1.68
CA ASN A 514 14.53 -22.28 2.73
C ASN A 514 14.27 -21.57 4.07
N ALA A 515 15.07 -20.56 4.42
CA ALA A 515 14.83 -19.74 5.60
C ALA A 515 13.47 -19.02 5.52
N LEU A 516 13.12 -18.43 4.37
CA LEU A 516 11.81 -17.80 4.17
C LEU A 516 10.64 -18.79 4.23
N ARG A 517 10.82 -20.03 3.76
CA ARG A 517 9.84 -21.10 3.95
C ARG A 517 9.60 -21.37 5.44
N GLU A 518 10.67 -21.43 6.23
CA GLU A 518 10.58 -21.73 7.66
C GLU A 518 10.00 -20.57 8.47
N THR A 519 10.31 -19.33 8.11
CA THR A 519 9.80 -18.13 8.78
C THR A 519 8.44 -17.67 8.26
N GLN A 520 7.90 -18.32 7.23
CA GLN A 520 6.68 -17.92 6.52
C GLN A 520 6.76 -16.52 5.88
N GLY A 521 7.95 -16.17 5.40
CA GLY A 521 8.21 -14.96 4.63
C GLY A 521 9.01 -13.90 5.39
N GLY A 522 9.24 -12.78 4.69
CA GLY A 522 10.07 -11.66 5.08
C GLY A 522 11.38 -11.64 4.33
N TRP A 523 12.48 -11.35 5.03
CA TRP A 523 13.82 -11.24 4.46
C TRP A 523 14.75 -12.31 5.01
N ALA A 524 15.64 -12.82 4.17
CA ALA A 524 16.71 -13.73 4.57
C ALA A 524 18.02 -13.32 3.91
N LEU A 525 19.06 -13.11 4.73
CA LEU A 525 20.41 -12.77 4.28
C LEU A 525 21.38 -13.86 4.66
N VAL A 526 21.97 -14.47 3.64
CA VAL A 526 23.08 -15.42 3.77
C VAL A 526 24.38 -14.70 3.41
N ARG A 527 25.41 -14.83 4.22
CA ARG A 527 26.78 -14.33 3.95
C ARG A 527 27.77 -15.41 4.32
N GLU A 528 28.72 -15.70 3.42
CA GLU A 528 29.76 -16.73 3.63
C GLU A 528 29.16 -18.10 4.01
N GLY A 529 28.03 -18.47 3.38
CA GLY A 529 27.32 -19.73 3.62
C GLY A 529 26.52 -19.80 4.93
N GLU A 530 26.48 -18.73 5.71
CA GLU A 530 25.76 -18.67 6.99
C GLU A 530 24.55 -17.73 6.91
N LEU A 531 23.43 -18.13 7.52
CA LEU A 531 22.25 -17.28 7.66
C LEU A 531 22.52 -16.23 8.75
N VAL A 532 22.79 -14.99 8.36
CA VAL A 532 23.25 -13.93 9.28
C VAL A 532 22.14 -12.99 9.75
N ALA A 533 21.06 -12.85 8.97
CA ALA A 533 19.89 -12.07 9.36
C ALA A 533 18.61 -12.61 8.74
N THR A 534 17.52 -12.48 9.50
CA THR A 534 16.15 -12.73 9.04
C THR A 534 15.24 -11.63 9.56
N VAL A 535 14.27 -11.23 8.75
CA VAL A 535 13.13 -10.41 9.16
C VAL A 535 11.90 -11.25 8.90
N ARG A 536 11.01 -11.40 9.87
CA ARG A 536 9.86 -12.31 9.74
C ARG A 536 8.59 -11.56 9.38
N TYR A 537 7.93 -11.99 8.29
CA TYR A 537 6.61 -11.52 7.87
C TYR A 537 5.60 -12.67 7.93
N GLU A 538 5.29 -13.17 9.13
CA GLU A 538 4.47 -14.37 9.33
C GLU A 538 3.01 -14.26 8.83
N VAL A 539 2.53 -13.08 8.44
CA VAL A 539 1.19 -12.86 7.88
C VAL A 539 1.30 -12.53 6.40
N GLY A 540 0.77 -13.40 5.55
CA GLY A 540 0.84 -13.27 4.10
C GLY A 540 2.25 -13.43 3.52
N GLY A 541 3.30 -13.60 4.32
CA GLY A 541 4.68 -13.37 3.90
C GLY A 541 4.94 -11.90 3.53
N LEU A 542 4.12 -10.98 4.03
CA LEU A 542 4.15 -9.54 3.74
C LEU A 542 4.17 -8.69 5.02
N MET A 543 3.52 -9.16 6.08
CA MET A 543 3.34 -8.42 7.33
C MET A 543 3.71 -9.27 8.55
N THR A 544 3.95 -8.61 9.68
CA THR A 544 4.07 -9.22 11.01
C THR A 544 2.96 -8.75 11.93
N CYS A 545 2.50 -9.62 12.84
CA CYS A 545 1.56 -9.27 13.91
C CYS A 545 2.26 -8.88 15.23
N ARG A 546 3.50 -8.41 15.14
CA ARG A 546 4.35 -7.91 16.24
C ARG A 546 4.42 -6.39 16.23
N ALA A 547 4.92 -5.80 17.32
CA ALA A 547 4.99 -4.35 17.43
C ALA A 547 5.91 -3.73 16.35
N PRO A 548 5.60 -2.53 15.83
CA PRO A 548 6.44 -1.82 14.86
C PRO A 548 7.91 -1.71 15.28
N GLU A 549 8.20 -1.53 16.57
CA GLU A 549 9.56 -1.43 17.10
C GLU A 549 10.31 -2.77 17.07
N GLU A 550 9.60 -3.89 17.20
CA GLU A 550 10.19 -5.22 17.08
C GLU A 550 10.57 -5.50 15.62
N LEU A 551 9.71 -5.12 14.68
CA LEU A 551 10.00 -5.20 13.25
C LEU A 551 11.17 -4.28 12.86
N ASP A 552 11.15 -3.02 13.31
CA ASP A 552 12.24 -2.08 13.04
C ASP A 552 13.58 -2.63 13.53
N ALA A 553 13.63 -3.22 14.73
CA ALA A 553 14.85 -3.83 15.25
C ALA A 553 15.40 -4.97 14.35
N GLU A 554 14.51 -5.79 13.77
CA GLU A 554 14.92 -6.82 12.79
C GLU A 554 15.45 -6.20 11.50
N MET A 555 14.79 -5.15 10.98
CA MET A 555 15.23 -4.41 9.80
C MET A 555 16.59 -3.74 10.03
N GLN A 556 16.80 -3.07 11.18
CA GLN A 556 18.10 -2.47 11.51
C GLN A 556 19.22 -3.53 11.58
N ASN A 557 18.93 -4.73 12.11
CA ASN A 557 19.88 -5.83 12.10
C ASN A 557 20.18 -6.33 10.68
N LEU A 558 19.14 -6.46 9.83
CA LEU A 558 19.31 -6.83 8.41
C LEU A 558 20.21 -5.81 7.68
N TYR A 559 19.96 -4.51 7.86
CA TYR A 559 20.80 -3.47 7.26
C TYR A 559 22.24 -3.53 7.78
N ALA A 560 22.45 -3.69 9.09
CA ALA A 560 23.78 -3.80 9.68
C ALA A 560 24.57 -5.03 9.19
N GLU A 561 23.91 -6.16 8.94
CA GLU A 561 24.55 -7.31 8.29
C GLU A 561 24.77 -7.08 6.79
N GLY A 562 23.86 -6.36 6.13
CA GLY A 562 23.95 -5.93 4.74
C GLY A 562 25.13 -5.00 4.46
N GLU A 563 25.46 -4.07 5.37
CA GLU A 563 26.62 -3.17 5.24
C GLU A 563 27.97 -3.90 5.18
N LYS A 564 28.03 -5.15 5.63
CA LYS A 564 29.24 -5.98 5.63
C LYS A 564 29.47 -6.71 4.30
N ILE A 565 28.58 -6.54 3.32
CA ILE A 565 28.63 -7.20 2.02
C ILE A 565 29.07 -6.19 0.96
N ASP A 566 29.99 -6.62 0.08
CA ASP A 566 30.28 -5.90 -1.16
C ASP A 566 29.12 -6.08 -2.15
N TRP A 567 28.29 -5.05 -2.30
CA TRP A 567 27.16 -4.99 -3.23
C TRP A 567 27.58 -4.40 -4.57
N MET A 568 27.27 -5.09 -5.66
CA MET A 568 27.43 -4.56 -7.00
C MET A 568 26.43 -3.43 -7.24
N TYR A 569 26.84 -2.43 -8.01
CA TYR A 569 25.98 -1.33 -8.40
C TYR A 569 26.36 -0.81 -9.79
N GLU A 570 25.37 -0.64 -10.64
CA GLU A 570 25.43 0.23 -11.81
C GLU A 570 24.20 1.15 -11.84
N PRO A 571 24.34 2.41 -12.26
CA PRO A 571 23.20 3.31 -12.40
C PRO A 571 22.23 2.80 -13.47
N THR A 572 20.95 3.05 -13.25
CA THR A 572 19.85 2.79 -14.18
C THR A 572 19.20 4.13 -14.55
N PHE A 573 18.18 4.13 -15.42
CA PHE A 573 17.45 5.38 -15.69
C PHE A 573 16.64 5.84 -14.45
N SER A 574 16.34 4.92 -13.52
CA SER A 574 15.48 5.20 -12.38
C SER A 574 16.28 5.93 -11.30
N PRO A 575 15.89 7.15 -10.89
CA PRO A 575 16.56 7.85 -9.80
C PRO A 575 16.37 7.17 -8.43
N ARG A 576 15.48 6.17 -8.34
CA ARG A 576 15.23 5.38 -7.13
C ARG A 576 16.18 4.18 -6.99
N TRP A 577 17.10 3.96 -7.93
CA TRP A 577 18.16 2.96 -7.82
C TRP A 577 19.47 3.59 -7.37
N PHE A 578 20.00 3.17 -6.22
CA PHE A 578 21.18 3.75 -5.58
C PHE A 578 22.09 2.64 -5.01
N PRO A 579 23.39 2.90 -4.81
CA PRO A 579 24.33 1.90 -4.31
C PRO A 579 24.01 1.50 -2.87
N GLY A 580 24.29 0.24 -2.52
CA GLY A 580 24.16 -0.29 -1.15
C GLY A 580 23.26 -1.52 -1.08
N PHE A 581 22.63 -1.72 0.07
CA PHE A 581 21.70 -2.82 0.30
C PHE A 581 20.54 -2.77 -0.70
N PRO A 582 20.28 -3.83 -1.49
CA PRO A 582 19.43 -3.76 -2.67
C PRO A 582 17.94 -3.98 -2.35
N GLU A 583 17.41 -3.28 -1.35
CA GLU A 583 16.00 -3.40 -0.91
C GLU A 583 15.00 -3.13 -2.03
N ARG A 584 15.34 -2.19 -2.92
CA ARG A 584 14.52 -1.80 -4.09
C ARG A 584 14.31 -2.92 -5.11
N LEU A 585 15.00 -4.06 -4.99
CA LEU A 585 14.71 -5.25 -5.80
C LEU A 585 13.30 -5.78 -5.59
N ALA A 586 12.66 -5.47 -4.44
CA ALA A 586 11.25 -5.79 -4.20
C ALA A 586 10.30 -5.22 -5.26
N PHE A 587 10.67 -4.11 -5.90
CA PHE A 587 9.90 -3.46 -6.97
C PHE A 587 10.46 -3.74 -8.37
N ALA A 588 11.62 -4.37 -8.48
CA ALA A 588 12.32 -4.50 -9.75
C ALA A 588 11.73 -5.59 -10.66
N THR A 589 10.80 -6.40 -10.15
CA THR A 589 10.12 -7.49 -10.87
C THR A 589 8.65 -7.22 -11.15
N LEU A 590 8.17 -6.00 -10.89
CA LEU A 590 6.83 -5.53 -11.25
C LEU A 590 6.52 -5.87 -12.71
N THR A 591 5.30 -6.33 -12.99
CA THR A 591 4.89 -6.71 -14.36
C THR A 591 3.89 -5.74 -14.98
N CYS A 592 3.30 -4.85 -14.17
CA CYS A 592 2.18 -3.97 -14.51
C CYS A 592 2.57 -2.53 -14.90
N ALA A 593 3.73 -1.99 -14.48
CA ALA A 593 4.22 -0.67 -14.93
C ALA A 593 5.02 -0.80 -16.26
N PRO A 594 5.66 0.24 -16.84
CA PRO A 594 6.10 0.24 -18.26
C PRO A 594 7.29 -0.69 -18.60
N TRP A 595 7.44 -1.77 -17.85
CA TRP A 595 8.34 -2.89 -18.07
C TRP A 595 8.02 -3.62 -19.37
N ARG A 596 9.07 -4.06 -20.04
CA ARG A 596 8.97 -4.88 -21.25
C ARG A 596 9.31 -6.30 -20.91
N TRP A 597 10.59 -6.57 -20.68
CA TRP A 597 11.11 -7.88 -20.30
C TRP A 597 11.26 -8.01 -18.80
N VAL A 598 10.71 -9.08 -18.24
CA VAL A 598 10.74 -9.39 -16.80
C VAL A 598 10.95 -10.88 -16.59
N LEU A 599 11.41 -11.24 -15.39
CA LEU A 599 11.44 -12.62 -14.92
C LEU A 599 10.25 -12.84 -13.99
N VAL A 600 9.40 -13.80 -14.31
CA VAL A 600 8.29 -14.27 -13.47
C VAL A 600 8.52 -15.71 -13.04
N ALA A 601 7.79 -16.17 -12.02
CA ALA A 601 7.77 -17.60 -11.72
C ALA A 601 7.25 -18.41 -12.93
N PRO A 602 7.74 -19.64 -13.16
CA PRO A 602 7.27 -20.48 -14.25
C PRO A 602 5.74 -20.61 -14.31
N SER A 603 5.17 -20.37 -15.48
CA SER A 603 3.73 -20.48 -15.75
C SER A 603 3.47 -21.08 -17.14
N ASP A 604 2.23 -21.47 -17.44
CA ASP A 604 1.88 -22.04 -18.75
C ASP A 604 2.18 -21.08 -19.92
N ARG A 605 2.17 -19.77 -19.66
CA ARG A 605 2.45 -18.72 -20.67
C ARG A 605 3.90 -18.25 -20.68
N ALA A 606 4.64 -18.50 -19.60
CA ALA A 606 6.07 -18.23 -19.49
C ALA A 606 6.78 -19.42 -18.83
N PRO A 607 6.98 -20.55 -19.54
CA PRO A 607 7.51 -21.78 -18.93
C PRO A 607 8.90 -21.61 -18.32
N ASP A 608 9.75 -20.80 -18.94
CA ASP A 608 11.09 -20.46 -18.45
C ASP A 608 11.10 -19.15 -17.63
N GLY A 609 9.93 -18.55 -17.41
CA GLY A 609 9.74 -17.31 -16.65
C GLY A 609 10.17 -16.01 -17.34
N PHE A 610 10.98 -16.05 -18.40
CA PHE A 610 11.44 -14.83 -19.09
C PHE A 610 10.49 -14.41 -20.22
N VAL A 611 9.79 -13.29 -20.01
CA VAL A 611 8.65 -12.87 -20.85
C VAL A 611 8.63 -11.37 -21.06
N ASN A 612 8.19 -10.97 -22.25
CA ASN A 612 7.79 -9.60 -22.54
C ASN A 612 6.32 -9.39 -22.16
N VAL A 613 6.02 -8.64 -21.11
CA VAL A 613 4.65 -8.48 -20.58
C VAL A 613 3.74 -7.63 -21.48
N SER A 614 4.30 -6.88 -22.42
CA SER A 614 3.51 -6.10 -23.38
C SER A 614 3.05 -6.96 -24.57
N THR A 615 3.84 -7.94 -25.00
CA THR A 615 3.60 -8.73 -26.23
C THR A 615 3.32 -10.21 -25.97
N GLY A 616 3.67 -10.72 -24.78
CA GLY A 616 3.66 -12.13 -24.44
C GLY A 616 4.77 -12.96 -25.07
N GLN A 617 5.75 -12.32 -25.73
CA GLN A 617 6.90 -13.02 -26.28
C GLN A 617 7.76 -13.61 -25.16
N THR A 618 8.12 -14.89 -25.27
CA THR A 618 9.07 -15.55 -24.37
C THR A 618 10.44 -15.72 -25.04
N HIS A 619 11.49 -15.80 -24.24
CA HIS A 619 12.85 -16.03 -24.73
C HIS A 619 13.63 -16.95 -23.79
N PRO A 620 14.49 -17.87 -24.29
CA PRO A 620 15.37 -18.63 -23.42
C PRO A 620 16.40 -17.71 -22.73
N VAL A 621 16.72 -17.96 -21.47
CA VAL A 621 17.71 -17.14 -20.74
C VAL A 621 19.12 -17.33 -21.29
N VAL A 622 19.47 -18.52 -21.80
CA VAL A 622 20.77 -18.83 -22.40
C VAL A 622 20.62 -19.60 -23.72
N TRP A 623 21.51 -19.36 -24.69
CA TRP A 623 21.49 -20.01 -26.02
C TRP A 623 22.87 -20.19 -26.65
#